data_AF-A0A0A9C1X3-F1
#
_entry.id   AF-A0A0A9C1X3-F1
#
_cell.length_a   1.000
_cell.length_b   1.000
_cell.length_c   1.000
_cell.angle_alpha   90.00
_cell.angle_beta   90.00
_cell.angle_gamma   90.00
#
_symmetry.space_group_name_H-M   'P 1'
#
loop_
_entity.id
_entity.type
_entity.pdbx_description
1 polymer ?
#
loop_
_entity_poly.entity_id
_entity_poly.type
_entity_poly.pdbx_seq_one_letter_code
_entity_poly.pdbx_strand_id
1 'polypeptide(L)' 'MQKNNEVANKVMQGELRKKDISECMDLVVNSGAKEGSVDHFMVGQLFVKPKHRDVFHTFKTKAGRFKWLKLWYHKEGYYK' A
#
# COMPACT_ATOMS: atom_id res chain seq x y z
N MET A 1 8.37 34.81 -10.48
CA MET A 1 8.50 33.49 -11.14
C MET A 1 8.10 32.30 -10.24
N GLN A 2 7.39 32.48 -9.11
CA GLN A 2 7.18 31.41 -8.12
C GLN A 2 6.05 30.40 -8.42
N LYS A 3 5.03 30.77 -9.21
CA LYS A 3 3.77 29.99 -9.33
C LYS A 3 3.87 28.71 -10.17
N ASN A 4 4.84 28.62 -11.07
CA ASN A 4 5.03 27.43 -11.92
C ASN A 4 5.50 26.20 -11.14
N ASN A 5 6.01 26.42 -9.91
CA ASN A 5 6.61 25.38 -9.08
C ASN A 5 5.56 24.60 -8.27
N GLU A 6 4.47 25.23 -7.82
CA GLU A 6 3.48 24.55 -6.96
C GLU A 6 2.66 23.48 -7.68
N VAL A 7 2.21 23.76 -8.90
CA VAL A 7 1.45 22.78 -9.70
C VAL A 7 2.34 21.60 -10.07
N ALA A 8 3.56 21.88 -10.52
CA ALA A 8 4.56 20.84 -10.80
C ALA A 8 4.83 19.97 -9.56
N ASN A 9 5.04 20.58 -8.39
CA ASN A 9 5.28 19.84 -7.15
C ASN A 9 4.09 18.96 -6.74
N LYS A 10 2.85 19.44 -6.88
CA LYS A 10 1.65 18.64 -6.59
C LYS A 10 1.51 17.45 -7.55
N VAL A 11 1.78 17.65 -8.83
CA VAL A 11 1.78 16.58 -9.84
C VAL A 11 2.84 15.53 -9.49
N MET A 12 4.09 15.96 -9.25
CA MET A 12 5.19 15.08 -8.87
C MET A 12 4.88 14.28 -7.59
N GLN A 13 4.33 14.93 -6.56
CA GLN A 13 3.91 14.24 -5.32
C GLN A 13 2.81 13.20 -5.59
N GLY A 14 1.85 13.52 -6.46
CA GLY A 14 0.81 12.59 -6.87
C GLY A 14 1.36 11.37 -7.61
N GLU A 15 2.30 11.58 -8.53
CA GLU A 15 2.97 10.50 -9.27
C GLU A 15 3.81 9.61 -8.36
N LEU A 16 4.58 10.20 -7.44
CA LEU A 16 5.35 9.45 -6.44
C LEU A 16 4.43 8.60 -5.57
N ARG A 17 3.30 9.16 -5.11
CA ARG A 17 2.30 8.41 -4.33
C ARG A 17 1.69 7.27 -5.13
N LYS A 18 1.34 7.51 -6.40
CA LYS A 18 0.77 6.47 -7.28
C LYS A 18 1.74 5.32 -7.46
N LYS A 19 3.01 5.62 -7.71
CA LYS A 19 4.07 4.62 -7.85
C LYS A 19 4.27 3.79 -6.57
N ASP A 20 4.36 4.45 -5.42
CA ASP A 20 4.52 3.79 -4.12
C ASP A 20 3.34 2.86 -3.78
N ILE A 21 2.10 3.29 -4.05
CA ILE A 21 0.92 2.42 -3.89
C ILE A 21 1.00 1.22 -4.85
N SER A 22 1.36 1.44 -6.11
CA SER A 22 1.49 0.37 -7.11
C SER A 22 2.53 -0.68 -6.68
N GLU A 23 3.71 -0.24 -6.24
CA GLU A 23 4.77 -1.13 -5.75
C GLU A 23 4.30 -1.96 -4.55
N CYS A 24 3.57 -1.33 -3.63
CA CYS A 24 2.99 -2.04 -2.50
C CYS A 24 1.95 -3.09 -2.93
N MET A 25 1.10 -2.79 -3.92
CA MET A 25 0.14 -3.75 -4.49
C MET A 25 0.84 -4.94 -5.17
N ASP A 26 1.90 -4.67 -5.93
CA ASP A 26 2.71 -5.71 -6.57
C ASP A 26 3.36 -6.62 -5.52
N LEU A 27 3.89 -6.06 -4.43
CA LEU A 27 4.47 -6.82 -3.33
C LEU A 27 3.45 -7.73 -2.63
N VAL A 28 2.18 -7.31 -2.56
CA VAL A 28 1.09 -8.11 -2.00
C VAL A 28 0.74 -9.30 -2.90
N VAL A 29 0.59 -9.06 -4.20
CA VAL A 29 0.36 -10.13 -5.18
C VAL A 29 1.53 -11.12 -5.17
N ASN A 30 2.77 -10.61 -5.17
CA ASN A 30 3.99 -11.41 -5.07
C ASN A 30 4.11 -12.21 -3.77
N SER A 31 3.39 -11.81 -2.72
CA SER A 31 3.34 -12.50 -1.43
C SER A 31 2.24 -13.57 -1.35
N GLY A 32 1.41 -13.69 -2.40
CA GLY A 32 0.43 -14.77 -2.56
C GLY A 32 -1.03 -14.31 -2.60
N ALA A 33 -1.31 -13.00 -2.53
CA ALA A 33 -2.68 -12.51 -2.69
C ALA A 33 -3.12 -12.64 -4.16
N LYS A 34 -4.30 -13.21 -4.39
CA LYS A 34 -4.89 -13.25 -5.73
C LYS A 34 -5.56 -11.91 -6.05
N GLU A 35 -5.38 -11.40 -7.26
CA GLU A 35 -6.14 -10.23 -7.72
C GLU A 35 -7.66 -10.45 -7.58
N GLY A 36 -8.36 -9.45 -7.07
CA GLY A 36 -9.80 -9.54 -6.77
C GLY A 36 -10.15 -10.31 -5.49
N SER A 37 -9.18 -10.86 -4.76
CA SER A 37 -9.43 -11.45 -3.43
C SER A 37 -9.72 -10.39 -2.37
N VAL A 38 -10.25 -10.83 -1.23
CA VAL A 38 -10.40 -10.00 -0.02
C VAL A 38 -9.07 -9.36 0.37
N ASP A 39 -7.97 -10.13 0.32
CA ASP A 39 -6.64 -9.63 0.64
C ASP A 39 -6.24 -8.48 -0.30
N HIS A 40 -6.51 -8.62 -1.60
CA HIS A 40 -6.25 -7.60 -2.61
C HIS A 40 -7.11 -6.33 -2.40
N PHE A 41 -8.39 -6.48 -2.10
CA PHE A 41 -9.29 -5.35 -1.82
C PHE A 41 -8.89 -4.58 -0.56
N MET A 42 -8.62 -5.32 0.53
CA MET A 42 -8.29 -4.73 1.83
C MET A 42 -6.99 -3.93 1.80
N VAL A 43 -6.02 -4.38 1.02
CA VAL A 43 -4.75 -3.69 0.82
C VAL A 43 -4.95 -2.34 0.12
N GLY A 44 -5.85 -2.28 -0.86
CA GLY A 44 -6.25 -1.03 -1.51
C GLY A 44 -6.79 0.01 -0.53
N GLN A 45 -7.48 -0.42 0.53
CA GLN A 45 -7.95 0.46 1.61
C GLN A 45 -6.80 0.85 2.56
N LEU A 46 -5.94 -0.10 2.91
CA LEU A 46 -4.86 0.09 3.88
C LEU A 46 -3.80 1.06 3.37
N PHE A 47 -3.39 0.94 2.11
CA PHE A 47 -2.31 1.73 1.52
C PHE A 47 -2.71 3.14 1.09
N VAL A 48 -3.96 3.56 1.30
CA VAL A 48 -4.34 4.99 1.22
C VAL A 48 -3.52 5.82 2.21
N LYS A 49 -3.21 5.26 3.39
CA LYS A 49 -2.46 5.92 4.46
C LYS A 49 -0.94 5.69 4.30
N PRO A 50 -0.11 6.75 4.16
CA PRO A 50 1.34 6.62 3.96
C PRO A 50 2.04 5.76 5.01
N LYS A 51 1.74 5.97 6.30
CA LYS A 51 2.31 5.20 7.41
C LYS A 51 2.19 3.69 7.27
N HIS A 52 1.15 3.19 6.60
CA HIS A 52 0.97 1.76 6.39
C HIS A 52 1.86 1.23 5.27
N ARG A 53 2.12 2.04 4.24
CA ARG A 53 3.09 1.72 3.19
C ARG A 53 4.51 1.74 3.74
N ASP A 54 4.85 2.74 4.54
CA ASP A 54 6.17 2.85 5.18
C ASP A 54 6.49 1.61 6.01
N VAL A 55 5.54 1.19 6.87
CA VAL A 55 5.68 -0.05 7.67
C VAL A 55 5.74 -1.27 6.77
N PHE A 56 4.93 -1.35 5.71
CA PHE A 56 4.89 -2.49 4.80
C PHE A 56 6.23 -2.69 4.06
N HIS A 57 6.90 -1.61 3.67
CA HIS A 57 8.22 -1.65 3.03
C HIS A 57 9.33 -2.17 3.96
N THR A 58 9.15 -2.11 5.29
CA THR A 58 10.16 -2.65 6.23
C THR A 58 10.24 -4.18 6.21
N PHE A 59 9.23 -4.87 5.70
CA PHE A 59 9.20 -6.34 5.69
C PHE A 59 10.04 -6.92 4.55
N LYS A 60 11.07 -7.68 4.95
CA LYS A 60 12.02 -8.33 4.03
C LYS A 60 11.50 -9.63 3.42
N THR A 61 10.53 -10.29 4.06
CA THR A 61 10.03 -11.59 3.62
C THR A 61 8.58 -11.52 3.17
N LYS A 62 8.24 -12.33 2.16
CA LYS A 62 6.86 -12.50 1.66
C LYS A 62 5.90 -12.93 2.78
N ALA A 63 6.32 -13.92 3.58
CA ALA A 63 5.55 -14.41 4.71
C ALA A 63 5.32 -13.34 5.78
N GLY A 64 6.33 -12.49 6.06
CA GLY A 64 6.21 -11.38 7.01
C GLY A 64 5.17 -10.36 6.56
N ARG A 65 5.23 -9.93 5.29
CA ARG A 65 4.24 -9.04 4.67
C ARG A 65 2.83 -9.61 4.78
N PHE A 66 2.65 -10.85 4.36
CA PHE A 66 1.35 -11.49 4.35
C PHE A 66 0.78 -11.70 5.76
N LYS A 67 1.63 -12.07 6.74
CA LYS A 67 1.22 -12.18 8.15
C LYS A 67 0.79 -10.83 8.73
N TRP A 68 1.51 -9.75 8.44
CA TRP A 68 1.16 -8.41 8.90
C TRP A 68 -0.19 -7.94 8.33
N LEU A 69 -0.46 -8.23 7.06
CA LEU A 69 -1.76 -7.95 6.44
C LEU A 69 -2.90 -8.69 7.15
N LYS A 70 -2.74 -9.99 7.41
CA LYS A 70 -3.75 -10.77 8.15
C LYS A 70 -4.02 -10.24 9.56
N LEU A 71 -2.98 -9.79 10.27
CA LEU A 71 -3.13 -9.16 11.59
C LEU A 71 -3.94 -7.86 11.51
N TRP A 72 -3.74 -7.08 10.45
CA TRP A 72 -4.56 -5.89 10.19
C TRP A 72 -6.02 -6.25 9.93
N TYR A 73 -6.29 -7.29 9.14
CA TYR A 73 -7.66 -7.72 8.86
C TYR A 73 -8.38 -8.19 10.12
N HIS A 74 -7.67 -8.94 10.99
CA HIS A 74 -8.23 -9.40 12.25
C HIS A 74 -8.50 -8.24 13.21
N LYS A 75 -7.56 -7.27 13.31
CA LYS A 75 -7.73 -6.09 14.16
C LYS A 75 -8.96 -5.26 13.79
N GLU A 76 -9.22 -5.09 12.50
CA GLU A 76 -10.33 -4.27 12.01
C GLU A 76 -11.65 -5.07 11.89
N GLY A 77 -11.66 -6.35 12.27
CA GLY A 77 -12.88 -7.18 12.34
C GLY A 77 -13.36 -7.75 11.01
N TYR A 78 -12.51 -7.78 9.97
CA TYR A 78 -12.87 -8.29 8.63
C TYR A 78 -12.83 -9.81 8.49
N TYR A 79 -12.30 -10.53 9.48
CA TYR A 79 -12.41 -11.98 9.61
C TYR A 79 -12.89 -12.31 11.02
N LYS A 80 -14.03 -13.02 11.11
CA LYS A 80 -14.53 -13.66 12.32
C LYS A 80 -13.93 -15.05 12.46
#